data_AF-A0AAN7PJL9-F1
#
_entry.id   AF-A0AAN7PJL9-F1
#
_cell.length_a   1.000
_cell.length_b   1.000
_cell.length_c   1.000
_cell.angle_alpha   90.00
_cell.angle_beta   90.00
_cell.angle_gamma   90.00
#
_symmetry.space_group_name_H-M   'P 1'
#
loop_
_entity.id
_entity.type
_entity.pdbx_description
1 polymer ?
#
loop_
_entity_poly.entity_id
_entity_poly.type
_entity_poly.pdbx_seq_one_letter_code
_entity_poly.pdbx_strand_id
1 'polypeptide(L)'
;MSVYLSSSAALEGKGQLKFTSGRWSPHHNCTQIATANDTTVRGWDTRSMRQIYCIENAHGQLVRDLDFNPNKQYYLASCGDDCKVKFWDTRNVTEAVKTLEEHSHWVWNVRYNHSHDQLILTGSSDSRVILSNMVSISSEPFGHMVDDDELSDQEDQHQEEKYEVPEFYADAYSLSFHCNG
;
A
#
# COMPACT_ATOMS: atom_id res chain seq x y z
N MET A 1 23.51 20.27 24.72
CA MET A 1 22.23 19.66 25.13
C MET A 1 22.48 18.16 25.19
N SER A 2 22.57 17.57 26.38
CA SER A 2 22.90 16.15 26.53
C SER A 2 21.62 15.33 26.57
N VAL A 3 21.50 14.36 25.67
CA VAL A 3 20.33 13.46 25.60
C VAL A 3 20.59 12.29 26.55
N TYR A 4 19.81 12.21 27.62
CA TYR A 4 19.78 11.07 28.53
C TYR A 4 18.79 9.98 28.06
N LEU A 5 19.21 8.72 28.13
CA LEU A 5 18.31 7.58 28.00
C LEU A 5 17.47 7.48 29.28
N SER A 6 16.18 7.82 29.20
CA SER A 6 15.29 7.81 30.38
C SER A 6 14.90 6.39 30.82
N SER A 7 14.91 5.41 29.91
CA SER A 7 14.55 4.03 30.20
C SER A 7 14.98 3.12 29.04
N SER A 8 15.38 1.89 29.35
CA SER A 8 15.62 0.83 28.38
C SER A 8 14.90 -0.43 28.85
N ALA A 9 14.29 -1.16 27.92
CA ALA A 9 13.71 -2.47 28.18
C ALA A 9 14.25 -3.45 27.13
N ALA A 10 14.81 -4.56 27.59
CA ALA A 10 15.23 -5.66 26.74
C ALA A 10 14.27 -6.83 26.95
N LEU A 11 13.65 -7.32 25.87
CA LEU A 11 12.97 -8.62 25.91
C LEU A 11 14.04 -9.70 25.78
N GLU A 12 14.48 -10.27 26.90
CA GLU A 12 15.30 -11.49 26.91
C GLU A 12 14.41 -12.71 27.14
N GLY A 13 14.19 -13.49 26.08
CA GLY A 13 13.54 -14.79 26.18
C GLY A 13 14.51 -15.90 25.81
N LYS A 14 14.94 -16.70 26.80
CA LYS A 14 15.55 -18.01 26.52
C LYS A 14 14.54 -18.83 25.70
N GLY A 15 14.87 -19.10 24.44
CA GLY A 15 13.99 -19.83 23.51
C GLY A 15 12.97 -18.97 22.75
N GLN A 16 13.06 -17.65 22.77
CA GLN A 16 12.20 -16.78 21.95
C GLN A 16 12.71 -16.63 20.52
N LEU A 17 11.73 -16.51 19.62
CA LEU A 17 11.86 -16.21 18.20
C LEU A 17 12.75 -14.98 17.99
N LYS A 18 13.72 -15.08 17.07
CA LYS A 18 14.68 -14.01 16.79
C LYS A 18 13.97 -12.91 15.99
N PHE A 19 13.87 -11.71 16.57
CA PHE A 19 13.47 -10.53 15.80
C PHE A 19 14.49 -10.27 14.69
N THR A 20 14.00 -10.15 13.46
CA THR A 20 14.83 -9.87 12.28
C THR A 20 14.79 -8.39 11.92
N SER A 21 13.66 -7.72 12.10
CA SER A 21 13.48 -6.30 11.80
C SER A 21 12.40 -5.67 12.68
N GLY A 22 12.46 -4.35 12.82
CA GLY A 22 11.41 -3.54 13.42
C GLY A 22 11.41 -2.13 12.86
N ARG A 23 10.21 -1.55 12.66
CA ARG A 23 10.02 -0.20 12.15
C ARG A 23 8.98 0.55 12.96
N TRP A 24 9.26 1.81 13.23
CA TRP A 24 8.26 2.75 13.71
C TRP A 24 7.30 3.10 12.57
N SER A 25 6.01 3.14 12.87
CA SER A 25 5.06 3.77 11.97
C SER A 25 5.35 5.27 11.93
N PRO A 26 5.47 5.89 10.74
CA PRO A 26 5.59 7.35 10.63
C PRO A 26 4.26 8.05 10.98
N HIS A 27 3.18 7.27 11.11
CA HIS A 27 1.85 7.76 11.48
C HIS A 27 1.66 7.72 13.00
N HIS A 28 0.51 8.22 13.46
CA HIS A 28 0.10 8.15 14.87
C HIS A 28 1.15 8.71 15.84
N ASN A 29 1.80 9.83 15.51
CA ASN A 29 2.87 10.43 16.33
C ASN A 29 3.99 9.44 16.70
N CYS A 30 4.29 8.48 15.82
CA CYS A 30 5.29 7.43 16.04
C CYS A 30 5.04 6.59 17.30
N THR A 31 3.78 6.36 17.69
CA THR A 31 3.45 5.53 18.86
C THR A 31 3.24 4.06 18.52
N GLN A 32 3.37 3.68 17.25
CA GLN A 32 3.22 2.29 16.81
C GLN A 32 4.53 1.76 16.25
N ILE A 33 4.83 0.50 16.54
CA ILE A 33 5.98 -0.22 16.01
C ILE A 33 5.52 -1.56 15.44
N ALA A 34 6.02 -1.91 14.25
CA ALA A 34 5.90 -3.25 13.70
C ALA A 34 7.21 -4.02 13.88
N THR A 35 7.12 -5.30 14.19
CA THR A 35 8.28 -6.19 14.34
C THR A 35 8.08 -7.47 13.52
N ALA A 36 9.14 -7.88 12.83
CA ALA A 36 9.24 -9.16 12.13
C ALA A 36 9.87 -10.19 13.07
N ASN A 37 9.23 -11.35 13.18
CA ASN A 37 9.66 -12.40 14.08
C ASN A 37 9.39 -13.78 13.48
N ASP A 38 10.46 -14.47 13.11
CA ASP A 38 10.38 -15.71 12.33
C ASP A 38 9.53 -15.52 11.06
N THR A 39 8.43 -16.25 10.89
CA THR A 39 7.50 -16.12 9.76
C THR A 39 6.36 -15.12 10.00
N THR A 40 6.36 -14.43 11.15
CA THR A 40 5.25 -13.60 11.63
C THR A 40 5.60 -12.10 11.64
N VAL A 41 4.57 -11.27 11.53
CA VAL A 41 4.69 -9.81 11.72
C VAL A 41 3.71 -9.37 12.80
N ARG A 42 4.18 -8.56 13.75
CA ARG A 42 3.38 -8.07 14.88
C ARG A 42 3.41 -6.55 14.95
N GLY A 43 2.29 -5.94 15.31
CA GLY A 43 2.16 -4.52 15.57
C GLY A 43 1.92 -4.24 17.05
N TRP A 44 2.55 -3.20 17.58
CA TRP A 44 2.50 -2.83 18.99
C TRP A 44 2.22 -1.34 19.15
N ASP A 45 1.39 -0.99 20.13
CA ASP A 45 1.20 0.37 20.60
C ASP A 45 2.09 0.60 21.81
N THR A 46 3.00 1.56 21.72
CA THR A 46 3.98 1.84 22.77
C THR A 46 3.42 2.67 23.91
N ARG A 47 2.25 3.31 23.74
CA ARG A 47 1.57 4.02 24.82
C ARG A 47 0.88 3.05 25.77
N SER A 48 0.19 2.07 25.21
CA SER A 48 -0.52 1.04 25.99
C SER A 48 0.35 -0.19 26.27
N MET A 49 1.49 -0.33 25.61
CA MET A 49 2.37 -1.52 25.63
C MET A 49 1.62 -2.81 25.27
N ARG A 50 0.68 -2.72 24.33
CA ARG A 50 -0.15 -3.84 23.88
C ARG A 50 0.07 -4.15 22.40
N GLN A 51 -0.09 -5.42 22.05
CA GLN A 51 -0.13 -5.85 20.65
C GLN A 51 -1.45 -5.37 20.02
N ILE A 52 -1.37 -4.73 18.85
CA ILE A 52 -2.51 -4.20 18.10
C ILE A 52 -2.97 -5.20 17.05
N TYR A 53 -2.02 -5.86 16.36
CA TYR A 53 -2.29 -6.86 15.34
C TYR A 53 -1.18 -7.91 15.28
N CYS A 54 -1.51 -9.08 14.74
CA CYS A 54 -0.57 -10.17 14.44
C CYS A 54 -0.95 -10.78 13.10
N ILE A 55 0.01 -10.79 12.17
CA ILE A 55 -0.09 -11.48 10.89
C ILE A 55 0.63 -12.81 11.08
N GLU A 56 -0.14 -13.87 11.35
CA GLU A 56 0.38 -15.23 11.44
C GLU A 56 0.69 -15.76 10.04
N ASN A 57 1.80 -16.51 9.91
CA ASN A 57 2.26 -17.04 8.62
C ASN A 57 2.32 -15.96 7.52
N ALA A 58 2.80 -14.76 7.88
CA ALA A 58 2.95 -13.66 6.95
C ALA A 58 3.75 -14.10 5.72
N HIS A 59 4.83 -14.84 5.95
CA HIS A 59 5.65 -15.47 4.91
C HIS A 59 5.77 -16.98 5.15
N GLY A 60 6.05 -17.73 4.09
CA GLY A 60 6.27 -19.19 4.20
C GLY A 60 7.62 -19.56 4.83
N GLN A 61 8.51 -18.58 4.99
CA GLN A 61 9.82 -18.67 5.62
C GLN A 61 10.11 -17.35 6.36
N LEU A 62 11.35 -17.17 6.84
CA LEU A 62 11.76 -16.03 7.64
C LEU A 62 11.41 -14.69 6.96
N VAL A 63 10.70 -13.83 7.69
CA VAL A 63 10.52 -12.42 7.34
C VAL A 63 11.82 -11.70 7.63
N ARG A 64 12.42 -11.05 6.63
CA ARG A 64 13.70 -10.36 6.75
C ARG A 64 13.56 -8.88 7.06
N ASP A 65 12.58 -8.23 6.46
CA ASP A 65 12.37 -6.80 6.61
C ASP A 65 10.90 -6.44 6.43
N LEU A 66 10.56 -5.26 6.93
CA LEU A 66 9.26 -4.64 6.75
C LEU A 66 9.43 -3.13 6.66
N ASP A 67 8.46 -2.46 6.06
CA ASP A 67 8.41 -1.01 5.99
C ASP A 67 6.98 -0.48 5.89
N PHE A 68 6.70 0.62 6.59
CA PHE A 68 5.40 1.27 6.55
C PHE A 68 5.31 2.20 5.34
N ASN A 69 4.15 2.28 4.71
CA ASN A 69 3.90 3.29 3.71
C ASN A 69 3.76 4.66 4.42
N PRO A 70 4.66 5.63 4.17
CA PRO A 70 4.58 6.93 4.82
C PRO A 70 3.40 7.78 4.33
N ASN A 71 2.83 7.45 3.18
CA ASN A 71 1.71 8.17 2.57
C ASN A 71 0.36 7.49 2.82
N LYS A 72 0.35 6.20 3.21
CA LYS A 72 -0.86 5.44 3.51
C LYS A 72 -0.80 4.81 4.90
N GLN A 73 -1.59 5.38 5.81
CA GLN A 73 -1.53 5.13 7.26
C GLN A 73 -1.55 3.66 7.69
N TYR A 74 -2.32 2.82 7.00
CA TYR A 74 -2.55 1.44 7.39
C TYR A 74 -1.80 0.42 6.52
N TYR A 75 -0.92 0.88 5.62
CA TYR A 75 -0.23 -0.02 4.70
C TYR A 75 1.18 -0.34 5.18
N LEU A 76 1.50 -1.63 5.16
CA LEU A 76 2.80 -2.19 5.50
C LEU A 76 3.26 -3.14 4.39
N ALA A 77 4.54 -3.09 4.04
CA ALA A 77 5.19 -4.08 3.20
C ALA A 77 6.08 -4.98 4.05
N SER A 78 6.19 -6.26 3.68
CA SER A 78 7.13 -7.22 4.27
C SER A 78 7.79 -8.06 3.19
N CYS A 79 9.00 -8.54 3.45
CA CYS A 79 9.74 -9.41 2.53
C CYS A 79 10.51 -10.50 3.27
N GLY A 80 10.82 -11.61 2.60
CA GLY A 80 11.43 -12.77 3.28
C GLY A 80 12.15 -13.79 2.40
N ASP A 81 12.49 -14.90 3.04
CA ASP A 81 13.20 -16.05 2.44
C ASP A 81 12.34 -16.87 1.48
N ASP A 82 11.02 -16.68 1.51
CA ASP A 82 10.12 -17.27 0.53
C ASP A 82 10.17 -16.58 -0.85
N CYS A 83 11.11 -15.65 -1.03
CA CYS A 83 11.33 -14.87 -2.25
C CYS A 83 10.19 -13.89 -2.57
N LYS A 84 9.26 -13.68 -1.63
CA LYS A 84 8.07 -12.85 -1.84
C LYS A 84 8.19 -11.50 -1.17
N VAL A 85 7.45 -10.54 -1.72
CA VAL A 85 7.16 -9.26 -1.08
C VAL A 85 5.65 -9.17 -0.93
N LYS A 86 5.17 -8.97 0.30
CA LYS A 86 3.75 -8.97 0.64
C LYS A 86 3.34 -7.62 1.21
N PHE A 87 2.11 -7.24 0.93
CA PHE A 87 1.52 -5.97 1.32
C PHE A 87 0.29 -6.21 2.17
N TRP A 88 0.16 -5.45 3.25
CA TRP A 88 -0.83 -5.67 4.29
C TRP A 88 -1.57 -4.38 4.59
N ASP A 89 -2.88 -4.50 4.82
CA ASP A 89 -3.67 -3.47 5.50
C ASP A 89 -3.75 -3.85 6.98
N THR A 90 -3.22 -3.01 7.87
CA THR A 90 -3.20 -3.30 9.31
C THR A 90 -4.59 -3.31 9.96
N ARG A 91 -5.61 -2.82 9.25
CA ARG A 91 -7.02 -2.93 9.67
C ARG A 91 -7.62 -4.29 9.33
N ASN A 92 -7.10 -4.96 8.31
CA ASN A 92 -7.51 -6.29 7.89
C ASN A 92 -6.30 -7.17 7.55
N VAL A 93 -5.82 -7.89 8.56
CA VAL A 93 -4.58 -8.69 8.50
C VAL A 93 -4.79 -10.15 8.10
N THR A 94 -6.02 -10.55 7.72
CA THR A 94 -6.31 -11.95 7.41
C THR A 94 -5.62 -12.44 6.15
N GLU A 95 -5.42 -11.55 5.18
CA GLU A 95 -4.74 -11.86 3.92
C GLU A 95 -3.90 -10.68 3.44
N ALA A 96 -2.92 -10.98 2.58
CA ALA A 96 -2.13 -9.94 1.95
C ALA A 96 -2.96 -9.27 0.86
N VAL A 97 -3.01 -7.94 0.87
CA VAL A 97 -3.64 -7.13 -0.19
C VAL A 97 -3.02 -7.42 -1.55
N LYS A 98 -1.70 -7.66 -1.56
CA LYS A 98 -0.96 -8.05 -2.76
C LYS A 98 0.28 -8.85 -2.38
N THR A 99 0.68 -9.76 -3.26
CA THR A 99 1.95 -10.49 -3.19
C THR A 99 2.70 -10.30 -4.50
N LEU A 100 3.98 -9.97 -4.43
CA LEU A 100 4.90 -9.91 -5.56
C LEU A 100 5.89 -11.07 -5.47
N GLU A 101 6.13 -11.71 -6.61
CA GLU A 101 7.02 -12.87 -6.78
C GLU A 101 8.05 -12.57 -7.90
N GLU A 102 8.61 -11.37 -7.87
CA GLU A 102 9.51 -10.86 -8.91
C GLU A 102 10.97 -11.32 -8.71
N HIS A 103 11.32 -11.70 -7.48
CA HIS A 103 12.66 -12.15 -7.10
C HIS A 103 12.77 -13.67 -7.14
N SER A 104 13.92 -14.18 -7.57
CA SER A 104 14.20 -15.62 -7.64
C SER A 104 14.96 -16.17 -6.42
N HIS A 105 15.29 -15.31 -5.46
CA HIS A 105 15.96 -15.67 -4.21
C HIS A 105 15.50 -14.74 -3.07
N TRP A 106 15.93 -15.05 -1.84
CA TRP A 106 15.69 -14.30 -0.61
C TRP A 106 15.69 -12.78 -0.80
N VAL A 107 14.60 -12.14 -0.37
CA VAL A 107 14.46 -10.70 -0.42
C VAL A 107 14.87 -10.12 0.93
N TRP A 108 15.95 -9.34 0.94
CA TRP A 108 16.56 -8.82 2.15
C TRP A 108 15.91 -7.55 2.65
N ASN A 109 15.45 -6.71 1.73
CA ASN A 109 14.97 -5.38 2.05
C ASN A 109 13.77 -4.99 1.18
N VAL A 110 12.87 -4.23 1.79
CA VAL A 110 11.75 -3.56 1.15
C VAL A 110 11.65 -2.13 1.68
N ARG A 111 11.53 -1.13 0.80
CA ARG A 111 11.39 0.27 1.19
C ARG A 111 10.31 0.96 0.38
N TYR A 112 9.42 1.67 1.07
CA TYR A 112 8.54 2.62 0.41
C TYR A 112 9.30 3.88 0.03
N ASN A 113 8.92 4.46 -1.11
CA ASN A 113 9.31 5.82 -1.41
C ASN A 113 8.53 6.80 -0.52
N HIS A 114 9.24 7.79 0.04
CA HIS A 114 8.63 8.74 0.96
C HIS A 114 7.73 9.78 0.27
N SER A 115 8.00 10.07 -0.99
CA SER A 115 7.29 11.09 -1.78
C SER A 115 6.17 10.52 -2.65
N HIS A 116 6.32 9.26 -3.10
CA HIS A 116 5.38 8.59 -3.98
C HIS A 116 4.86 7.31 -3.32
N ASP A 117 3.57 7.29 -3.02
CA ASP A 117 2.89 6.22 -2.26
C ASP A 117 2.87 4.86 -2.97
N GLN A 118 3.08 4.84 -4.29
CA GLN A 118 3.04 3.64 -5.14
C GLN A 118 4.42 3.05 -5.42
N LEU A 119 5.50 3.79 -5.17
CA LEU A 119 6.85 3.33 -5.50
C LEU A 119 7.47 2.55 -4.35
N ILE A 120 7.99 1.37 -4.66
CA ILE A 120 8.65 0.48 -3.71
C ILE A 120 9.96 -0.02 -4.30
N LEU A 121 10.99 -0.09 -3.45
CA LEU A 121 12.29 -0.64 -3.77
C LEU A 121 12.49 -1.95 -3.02
N THR A 122 12.92 -3.00 -3.73
CA THR A 122 13.23 -4.31 -3.14
C THR A 122 14.63 -4.75 -3.55
N GLY A 123 15.34 -5.43 -2.65
CA GLY A 123 16.69 -5.96 -2.89
C GLY A 123 16.81 -7.42 -2.51
N SER A 124 17.41 -8.24 -3.37
CA SER A 124 17.48 -9.69 -3.21
C SER A 124 18.88 -10.26 -3.47
N SER A 125 19.13 -11.46 -2.94
CA SER A 125 20.31 -12.28 -3.26
C SER A 125 20.40 -12.67 -4.74
N ASP A 126 19.33 -12.52 -5.52
CA ASP A 126 19.34 -12.75 -6.97
C ASP A 126 20.15 -11.70 -7.76
N SER A 127 20.86 -10.83 -7.05
CA SER A 127 21.65 -9.71 -7.58
C SER A 127 20.80 -8.64 -8.27
N ARG A 128 19.51 -8.57 -7.96
CA ARG A 128 18.60 -7.53 -8.46
C ARG A 128 18.13 -6.60 -7.35
N VAL A 129 18.01 -5.33 -7.74
CA VAL A 129 17.21 -4.34 -7.04
C VAL A 129 16.09 -3.94 -7.97
N ILE A 130 14.85 -4.08 -7.52
CA ILE A 130 13.67 -3.80 -8.35
C ILE A 130 12.96 -2.57 -7.79
N LEU A 131 12.67 -1.62 -8.66
CA LEU A 131 11.78 -0.50 -8.40
C LEU A 131 10.43 -0.81 -9.03
N SER A 132 9.42 -1.05 -8.20
CA SER A 132 8.09 -1.46 -8.65
C SER A 132 7.08 -0.33 -8.40
N ASN A 133 6.13 -0.17 -9.32
CA ASN A 133 5.00 0.74 -9.18
C ASN A 133 3.73 -0.06 -8.81
N MET A 134 3.18 0.19 -7.63
CA MET A 134 1.93 -0.36 -7.16
C MET A 134 0.79 0.63 -7.36
N VAL A 135 0.23 0.69 -8.57
CA VAL A 135 -0.99 1.47 -8.85
C VAL A 135 -2.07 1.07 -7.86
N SER A 136 -2.66 2.08 -7.21
CA SER A 136 -3.70 1.89 -6.21
C SER A 136 -4.87 1.15 -6.84
N ILE A 137 -5.26 0.01 -6.25
CA ILE A 137 -6.52 -0.66 -6.58
C ILE A 137 -7.62 0.20 -5.96
N SER A 138 -7.92 1.31 -6.60
CA SER A 138 -9.04 2.21 -6.31
C SER A 138 -9.36 2.96 -7.61
N SER A 139 -9.83 2.21 -8.58
CA SER A 139 -10.75 2.76 -9.55
C SER A 139 -11.98 1.87 -9.45
N GLU A 140 -12.93 2.28 -8.61
CA GLU A 140 -14.31 1.84 -8.79
C GLU A 140 -14.65 2.06 -10.28
N PRO A 141 -15.38 1.13 -10.94
CA PRO A 141 -15.85 1.40 -12.28
C PRO A 141 -16.66 2.68 -12.16
N PHE A 142 -16.28 3.72 -12.93
CA PHE A 142 -17.00 4.99 -12.93
C PHE A 142 -18.49 4.67 -12.99
N GLY A 143 -19.18 4.95 -11.88
CA GLY A 143 -20.61 4.77 -11.78
C GLY A 143 -21.22 5.51 -12.95
N HIS A 144 -22.13 4.82 -13.62
CA HIS A 144 -23.08 5.39 -14.57
C HIS A 144 -23.50 6.77 -14.06
N MET A 145 -22.92 7.83 -14.61
CA MET A 145 -23.37 9.18 -14.32
C MET A 145 -24.72 9.29 -15.00
N VAL A 146 -25.75 9.19 -14.18
CA VAL A 146 -27.04 9.76 -14.51
C VAL A 146 -26.75 11.26 -14.52
N ASP A 147 -26.69 11.86 -15.71
CA ASP A 147 -26.53 13.30 -15.86
C ASP A 147 -27.80 13.96 -15.29
N ASP A 148 -27.69 14.52 -14.10
CA ASP A 148 -28.55 15.61 -13.63
C ASP A 148 -28.01 16.90 -14.26
N ASP A 149 -28.52 17.26 -15.44
CA ASP A 149 -28.49 18.62 -15.95
C ASP A 149 -29.88 18.95 -16.53
N GLU A 150 -30.77 19.38 -15.64
CA GLU A 150 -31.75 20.43 -16.00
C GLU A 150 -31.82 21.46 -14.87
N LEU A 151 -30.88 22.40 -14.90
CA LEU A 151 -31.15 23.77 -14.47
C LEU A 151 -30.56 24.74 -15.52
N SER A 152 -31.38 25.71 -15.90
CA SER A 152 -31.20 26.79 -16.90
C SER A 152 -31.63 26.42 -18.34
N ASP A 153 -32.54 27.10 -19.03
CA ASP A 153 -33.40 28.26 -18.78
C ASP A 153 -34.56 28.20 -19.79
N GLN A 154 -35.82 28.41 -19.36
CA GLN A 154 -36.86 28.95 -20.25
C GLN A 154 -37.65 30.03 -19.48
N GLU A 155 -37.33 31.29 -19.77
CA GLU A 155 -38.28 32.39 -19.63
C GLU A 155 -39.35 32.23 -20.73
N ASP A 156 -40.51 31.66 -20.38
CA ASP A 156 -41.78 32.39 -20.37
C ASP A 156 -42.96 31.45 -20.00
N GLN A 157 -43.44 31.62 -18.75
CA GLN A 157 -44.72 31.22 -18.15
C GLN A 157 -45.47 29.96 -18.68
N HIS A 158 -45.40 28.90 -17.85
CA HIS A 158 -46.37 27.80 -17.60
C HIS A 158 -46.55 26.60 -18.58
N GLN A 159 -46.22 25.40 -18.03
CA GLN A 159 -46.81 24.04 -18.16
C GLN A 159 -46.34 23.01 -19.23
N GLU A 160 -45.75 21.92 -18.69
CA GLU A 160 -45.84 20.46 -19.01
C GLU A 160 -45.22 19.77 -20.28
N GLU A 161 -44.32 18.81 -19.97
CA GLU A 161 -44.08 17.45 -20.54
C GLU A 161 -43.51 17.18 -21.97
N LYS A 162 -42.33 16.52 -22.00
CA LYS A 162 -42.04 15.15 -22.58
C LYS A 162 -40.88 14.99 -23.61
N TYR A 163 -40.05 13.99 -23.33
CA TYR A 163 -38.97 13.28 -24.07
C TYR A 163 -39.09 13.07 -25.61
N GLU A 164 -37.97 13.16 -26.36
CA GLU A 164 -37.34 12.13 -27.25
C GLU A 164 -36.24 12.67 -28.22
N VAL A 165 -35.25 11.82 -28.55
CA VAL A 165 -33.98 12.00 -29.34
C VAL A 165 -34.24 12.08 -30.87
N PRO A 166 -33.41 12.73 -31.74
CA PRO A 166 -32.46 11.95 -32.60
C PRO A 166 -31.24 12.68 -33.29
N GLU A 167 -30.16 11.90 -33.49
CA GLU A 167 -29.29 11.68 -34.67
C GLU A 167 -28.69 12.78 -35.63
N PHE A 168 -27.34 12.67 -35.78
CA PHE A 168 -26.50 12.61 -37.03
C PHE A 168 -25.69 13.81 -37.60
N TYR A 169 -24.49 13.42 -38.12
CA TYR A 169 -23.41 14.06 -38.91
C TYR A 169 -22.38 14.95 -38.18
N ALA A 170 -21.16 14.46 -37.85
CA ALA A 170 -19.98 14.13 -38.68
C ALA A 170 -19.03 15.34 -38.90
N ASP A 171 -17.77 15.23 -38.45
CA ASP A 171 -16.63 15.19 -39.37
C ASP A 171 -15.33 14.77 -38.69
N ALA A 172 -14.53 14.05 -39.47
CA ALA A 172 -13.34 13.32 -39.08
C ALA A 172 -12.08 14.18 -39.16
N TYR A 173 -11.18 14.06 -38.18
CA TYR A 173 -9.77 14.37 -38.36
C TYR A 173 -8.90 13.16 -38.00
N SER A 174 -8.35 12.59 -39.06
CA SER A 174 -7.25 11.64 -39.13
C SER A 174 -5.97 12.23 -38.54
N LEU A 175 -5.28 11.48 -37.67
CA LEU A 175 -3.86 11.69 -37.40
C LEU A 175 -3.12 10.35 -37.44
N SER A 176 -2.29 10.23 -38.48
CA SER A 176 -1.39 9.13 -38.79
C SER A 176 -0.16 9.13 -37.88
N PHE A 177 0.20 7.96 -37.35
CA PHE A 177 1.52 7.68 -36.79
C PHE A 177 2.55 7.51 -37.91
N HIS A 178 3.70 8.19 -37.81
CA HIS A 178 4.91 7.83 -38.53
C HIS A 178 5.93 7.31 -37.51
N CYS A 179 6.41 6.09 -37.76
CA CYS A 179 7.56 5.49 -37.11
C CYS A 179 8.83 5.71 -37.94
N ASN A 180 9.95 5.65 -37.21
CA ASN A 180 11.31 5.26 -37.60
C ASN A 180 12.32 6.34 -37.99
N GLY A 181 13.51 6.15 -37.44
CA GLY A 181 14.77 6.79 -37.77
C GLY A 181 15.77 6.64 -36.65
#